data_AF-A0A350I9D7-F1
#
_entry.id   AF-A0A350I9D7-F1
#
_cell.length_a   1.000
_cell.length_b   1.000
_cell.length_c   1.000
_cell.angle_alpha   90.00
_cell.angle_beta   90.00
_cell.angle_gamma   90.00
#
_symmetry.space_group_name_H-M   'P 1'
#
loop_
_entity.id
_entity.type
_entity.pdbx_description
1 polymer ?
#
loop_
_entity_poly.entity_id
_entity_poly.type
_entity_poly.pdbx_seq_one_letter_code
_entity_poly.pdbx_strand_id
1 'polypeptide(L)'
;MSAYKKLNRQNVYVSDYSARKQWEASGSLIDTYDISTLRGFSGSTPYYPYPLDFRNNRYEKLTWDSVHQNFYRDGIGNGLLSGSSELSLQSTLTLSGSRDLKSEVAVISIPRGVTGTHIEPKTFSFRPLIEADDKYFADDYCKHRHSGQDQFVENVEYWYGSNPLDDVDYAIDESNFVTESVAPGDHYQYVDINRKQQRFEIIDDGEGALILSGANHLWTEPRRVVGDIIYNKGLAIITDETAARYLSTYSRHKLRWKSNQPIYTYNVNCTVKDSEYNFTYNRTALSGSLGDIDNNVKDKNFTPYITTVGLYNSANQLLAVAKTNRPIQKTHHTDMTFAVKIDI
;
A
#
# COMPACT_ATOMS: atom_id res chain seq x y z
N MET A 1 10.60 15.04 -41.53
CA MET A 1 9.63 15.72 -42.39
C MET A 1 8.31 14.95 -42.23
N SER A 2 7.22 15.61 -41.85
CA SER A 2 5.98 14.98 -41.37
C SER A 2 4.77 15.56 -42.06
N ALA A 3 3.73 14.75 -42.22
CA ALA A 3 2.47 15.19 -42.80
C ALA A 3 1.44 15.47 -41.70
N TYR A 4 0.66 16.54 -41.85
CA TYR A 4 -0.31 16.98 -40.84
C TYR A 4 -1.71 16.51 -41.20
N LYS A 5 -2.45 16.02 -40.20
CA LYS A 5 -3.90 15.77 -40.28
C LYS A 5 -4.61 16.54 -39.19
N LYS A 6 -5.68 17.24 -39.55
CA LYS A 6 -6.58 17.81 -38.55
C LYS A 6 -7.50 16.71 -38.02
N LEU A 7 -7.51 16.52 -36.71
CA LEU A 7 -8.40 15.56 -36.05
C LEU A 7 -9.76 16.19 -35.76
N ASN A 8 -10.82 15.41 -35.92
CA ASN A 8 -12.15 15.79 -35.46
C ASN A 8 -12.25 15.62 -33.94
N ARG A 9 -13.07 16.46 -33.29
CA ARG A 9 -13.30 16.37 -31.84
C ARG A 9 -13.87 15.01 -31.41
N GLN A 10 -14.62 14.34 -32.27
CA GLN A 10 -15.16 12.98 -32.02
C GLN A 10 -14.07 11.90 -31.89
N ASN A 11 -12.88 12.15 -32.42
CA ASN A 11 -11.77 11.20 -32.37
C ASN A 11 -10.93 11.32 -31.09
N VAL A 12 -11.28 12.25 -30.20
CA VAL A 12 -10.58 12.49 -28.93
C VAL A 12 -11.59 12.38 -27.81
N TYR A 13 -11.37 11.44 -26.89
CA TYR A 13 -12.21 11.28 -25.71
C TYR A 13 -11.36 10.91 -24.50
N VAL A 14 -11.85 11.25 -23.32
CA VAL A 14 -11.22 10.92 -22.04
C VAL A 14 -11.95 9.73 -21.45
N SER A 15 -11.20 8.73 -21.02
CA SER A 15 -11.70 7.65 -20.17
C SER A 15 -10.92 7.65 -18.88
N ASP A 16 -11.56 7.32 -17.78
CA ASP A 16 -10.92 7.08 -16.50
C ASP A 16 -10.82 5.58 -16.22
N TYR A 17 -9.78 5.18 -15.50
CA TYR A 17 -9.73 3.88 -14.86
C TYR A 17 -9.05 3.97 -13.49
N SER A 18 -9.45 3.07 -12.61
CA SER A 18 -8.84 2.93 -11.29
C SER A 18 -7.58 2.07 -11.40
N ALA A 19 -6.43 2.67 -11.10
CA ALA A 19 -5.16 1.96 -11.01
C ALA A 19 -4.83 1.65 -9.56
N ARG A 20 -4.45 0.40 -9.30
CA ARG A 20 -3.99 -0.06 -7.99
C ARG A 20 -2.48 -0.05 -7.94
N LYS A 21 -1.91 0.83 -7.12
CA LYS A 21 -0.46 0.93 -6.94
C LYS A 21 -0.07 0.40 -5.58
N GLN A 22 0.97 -0.43 -5.53
CA GLN A 22 1.53 -0.94 -4.29
C GLN A 22 2.60 0.01 -3.78
N TRP A 23 2.55 0.29 -2.48
CA TRP A 23 3.50 1.14 -1.78
C TRP A 23 4.13 0.38 -0.63
N GLU A 24 5.39 0.69 -0.37
CA GLU A 24 6.14 0.21 0.77
C GLU A 24 6.99 1.36 1.30
N ALA A 25 6.83 1.70 2.57
CA ALA A 25 7.53 2.80 3.21
C ALA A 25 8.28 2.30 4.43
N SER A 26 9.59 2.56 4.47
CA SER A 26 10.46 2.28 5.61
C SER A 26 11.65 3.25 5.62
N GLY A 27 12.18 3.55 6.80
CA GLY A 27 13.28 4.51 6.97
C GLY A 27 12.95 5.87 6.33
N SER A 28 13.85 6.38 5.49
CA SER A 28 13.71 7.69 4.81
C SER A 28 12.53 7.80 3.85
N LEU A 29 11.94 6.67 3.42
CA LEU A 29 10.76 6.69 2.55
C LEU A 29 9.50 7.16 3.28
N ILE A 30 9.46 7.04 4.61
CA ILE A 30 8.35 7.55 5.43
C ILE A 30 8.25 9.06 5.25
N ASP A 31 9.37 9.76 5.38
CA ASP A 31 9.44 11.21 5.19
C ASP A 31 9.23 11.60 3.72
N THR A 32 9.77 10.82 2.77
CA THR A 32 9.61 11.07 1.33
C THR A 32 8.14 10.99 0.90
N TYR A 33 7.36 10.15 1.56
CA TYR A 33 5.92 9.98 1.31
C TYR A 33 5.05 10.83 2.24
N ASP A 34 5.63 11.74 3.03
CA ASP A 34 4.95 12.60 4.00
C ASP A 34 4.04 11.81 4.97
N ILE A 35 4.45 10.59 5.33
CA ILE A 35 3.71 9.76 6.28
C ILE A 35 4.07 10.21 7.68
N SER A 36 3.06 10.56 8.48
CA SER A 36 3.28 11.02 9.85
C SER A 36 2.66 10.07 10.86
N THR A 37 3.44 9.70 11.87
CA THR A 37 2.94 8.99 13.05
C THR A 37 2.68 9.99 14.17
N LEU A 38 1.42 10.04 14.62
CA LEU A 38 0.95 10.93 15.66
C LEU A 38 0.62 10.14 16.91
N ARG A 39 0.90 10.74 18.06
CA ARG A 39 0.59 10.20 19.38
C ARG A 39 -0.46 11.08 20.05
N GLY A 40 -1.42 10.50 20.74
CA GLY A 40 -2.37 11.24 21.54
C GLY A 40 -2.71 10.59 22.87
N PHE A 41 -2.99 11.43 23.86
CA PHE A 41 -3.43 11.02 25.19
C PHE A 41 -4.73 11.70 25.58
N SER A 42 -5.62 10.96 26.25
CA SER A 42 -6.89 11.48 26.77
C SER A 42 -6.69 12.46 27.92
N GLY A 43 -5.59 12.33 28.66
CA GLY A 43 -5.26 13.14 29.83
C GLY A 43 -3.92 13.87 29.69
N SER A 44 -3.46 14.45 30.81
CA SER A 44 -2.11 14.99 30.90
C SER A 44 -1.12 13.84 30.89
N THR A 45 -0.14 13.87 29.99
CA THR A 45 1.00 12.95 30.10
C THR A 45 1.68 13.18 31.45
N PRO A 46 2.20 12.12 32.12
CA PRO A 46 3.02 12.32 33.30
C PRO A 46 4.17 13.27 32.93
N TYR A 47 4.29 14.38 33.67
CA TYR A 47 5.27 15.47 33.49
C TYR A 47 4.97 16.55 32.43
N TYR A 48 4.20 16.30 31.36
CA TYR A 48 3.90 17.30 30.32
C TYR A 48 2.38 17.44 30.09
N PRO A 49 1.66 18.18 30.95
CA PRO A 49 0.26 18.46 30.73
C PRO A 49 0.08 19.45 29.57
N TYR A 50 -1.03 19.34 28.84
CA TYR A 50 -1.42 20.36 27.86
C TYR A 50 -1.45 21.75 28.50
N PRO A 51 -0.86 22.80 27.89
CA PRO A 51 -0.36 22.89 26.50
C PRO A 51 1.15 22.64 26.33
N LEU A 52 1.82 22.00 27.28
CA LEU A 52 3.27 21.70 27.21
C LEU A 52 3.59 20.36 26.53
N ASP A 53 2.55 19.64 26.09
CA ASP A 53 2.58 18.32 25.44
C ASP A 53 2.86 18.42 23.92
N PHE A 54 3.78 19.30 23.53
CA PHE A 54 4.14 19.53 22.14
C PHE A 54 5.20 18.54 21.66
N ARG A 55 4.84 17.65 20.73
CA ARG A 55 5.74 16.66 20.12
C ARG A 55 5.55 16.64 18.60
N ASN A 56 6.65 16.59 17.85
CA ASN A 56 6.63 16.49 16.38
C ASN A 56 5.68 17.52 15.72
N ASN A 57 5.76 18.77 16.16
CA ASN A 57 4.94 19.88 15.70
C ASN A 57 3.43 19.79 15.98
N ARG A 58 2.99 18.89 16.87
CA ARG A 58 1.59 18.76 17.28
C ARG A 58 1.44 18.58 18.78
N TYR A 59 0.29 19.01 19.30
CA TYR A 59 -0.08 18.73 20.68
C TYR A 59 -0.72 17.33 20.76
N GLU A 60 -0.24 16.53 21.70
CA GLU A 60 -0.68 15.14 21.85
C GLU A 60 -2.15 15.07 22.31
N LYS A 61 -2.55 15.93 23.24
CA LYS A 61 -3.94 16.06 23.69
C LYS A 61 -4.89 16.44 22.56
N LEU A 62 -4.52 17.43 21.73
CA LEU A 62 -5.35 17.82 20.58
C LEU A 62 -5.46 16.70 19.53
N THR A 63 -4.41 15.89 19.37
CA THR A 63 -4.46 14.72 18.49
C THR A 63 -5.49 13.72 19.01
N TRP A 64 -5.50 13.43 20.31
CA TRP A 64 -6.49 12.54 20.92
C TRP A 64 -7.91 13.12 20.81
N ASP A 65 -8.11 14.39 21.18
CA ASP A 65 -9.41 15.05 21.15
C ASP A 65 -9.97 15.09 19.71
N SER A 66 -9.12 15.32 18.72
CA SER A 66 -9.50 15.28 17.30
C SER A 66 -9.94 13.88 16.85
N VAL A 67 -9.19 12.84 17.24
CA VAL A 67 -9.54 11.46 16.91
C VAL A 67 -10.84 11.06 17.58
N HIS A 68 -10.98 11.39 18.87
CA HIS A 68 -12.19 11.16 19.64
C HIS A 68 -13.39 11.82 18.96
N GLN A 69 -13.31 13.12 18.67
CA GLN A 69 -14.41 13.88 18.10
C GLN A 69 -14.84 13.40 16.71
N ASN A 70 -13.90 13.02 15.83
CA ASN A 70 -14.20 12.69 14.43
C ASN A 70 -14.60 11.23 14.21
N PHE A 71 -14.14 10.30 15.06
CA PHE A 71 -14.23 8.86 14.78
C PHE A 71 -14.86 8.03 15.90
N TYR A 72 -14.83 8.49 17.16
CA TYR A 72 -15.18 7.66 18.33
C TYR A 72 -16.18 8.30 19.31
N ARG A 73 -16.55 9.58 19.15
CA ARG A 73 -17.36 10.35 20.12
C ARG A 73 -18.71 9.72 20.44
N ASP A 74 -19.37 9.15 19.44
CA ASP A 74 -20.72 8.60 19.60
C ASP A 74 -20.74 7.12 19.99
N GLY A 75 -19.60 6.54 20.37
CA GLY A 75 -19.54 5.19 20.92
C GLY A 75 -20.30 5.10 22.24
N ILE A 76 -21.41 4.35 22.26
CA ILE A 76 -22.18 4.03 23.48
C ILE A 76 -21.66 2.71 24.11
N GLY A 77 -20.53 2.18 23.62
CA GLY A 77 -20.00 0.87 23.99
C GLY A 77 -20.66 -0.28 23.22
N ASN A 78 -20.05 -1.47 23.26
CA ASN A 78 -20.52 -2.68 22.55
C ASN A 78 -20.83 -2.49 21.05
N GLY A 79 -20.12 -1.57 20.38
CA GLY A 79 -20.32 -1.30 18.96
C GLY A 79 -21.61 -0.55 18.61
N LEU A 80 -22.34 -0.01 19.61
CA LEU A 80 -23.49 0.84 19.40
C LEU A 80 -23.05 2.29 19.22
N LEU A 81 -23.63 2.97 18.24
CA LEU A 81 -23.36 4.37 17.94
C LEU A 81 -24.61 5.21 18.16
N SER A 82 -24.44 6.37 18.80
CA SER A 82 -25.45 7.42 18.77
C SER A 82 -25.53 7.99 17.35
N GLY A 83 -26.75 8.23 16.84
CA GLY A 83 -26.95 8.98 15.59
C GLY A 83 -26.95 10.49 15.78
N SER A 84 -26.40 10.98 16.90
CA SER A 84 -26.49 12.38 17.30
C SER A 84 -25.39 13.27 16.69
N SER A 85 -24.32 12.69 16.14
CA SER A 85 -23.32 13.40 15.35
C SER A 85 -22.89 12.64 14.09
N GLU A 86 -22.37 13.38 13.11
CA GLU A 86 -21.81 12.77 11.90
C GLU A 86 -20.39 12.29 12.16
N LEU A 87 -20.23 10.97 12.27
CA LEU A 87 -18.93 10.31 12.30
C LEU A 87 -18.52 9.88 10.89
N SER A 88 -17.22 9.93 10.60
CA SER A 88 -16.66 9.38 9.34
C SER A 88 -16.56 7.85 9.43
N LEU A 89 -17.71 7.17 9.55
CA LEU A 89 -17.82 5.71 9.65
C LEU A 89 -17.58 5.08 8.26
N GLN A 90 -16.43 4.45 8.04
CA GLN A 90 -16.20 3.64 6.84
C GLN A 90 -15.63 2.25 7.11
N SER A 91 -15.26 1.93 8.36
CA SER A 91 -15.09 0.53 8.77
C SER A 91 -16.47 -0.09 8.99
N THR A 92 -16.73 -1.23 8.35
CA THR A 92 -18.09 -1.78 8.18
C THR A 92 -18.55 -2.65 9.34
N LEU A 93 -17.84 -2.73 10.46
CA LEU A 93 -18.27 -3.61 11.55
C LEU A 93 -18.33 -2.95 12.93
N THR A 94 -19.49 -3.18 13.55
CA THR A 94 -19.77 -3.06 14.98
C THR A 94 -19.19 -4.25 15.77
N LEU A 95 -18.20 -4.98 15.22
CA LEU A 95 -17.65 -6.18 15.85
C LEU A 95 -16.96 -5.81 17.17
N SER A 96 -17.76 -5.92 18.23
CA SER A 96 -17.47 -6.07 19.65
C SER A 96 -16.07 -5.61 20.08
N GLY A 97 -15.91 -4.30 20.31
CA GLY A 97 -14.80 -3.76 21.13
C GLY A 97 -13.71 -2.96 20.42
N SER A 98 -13.69 -2.87 19.08
CA SER A 98 -12.68 -2.05 18.36
C SER A 98 -12.86 -0.54 18.56
N ARG A 99 -14.13 -0.10 18.71
CA ARG A 99 -14.52 1.31 18.70
C ARG A 99 -14.70 1.89 20.10
N ASP A 100 -13.79 1.54 20.98
CA ASP A 100 -13.61 2.20 22.26
C ASP A 100 -12.24 2.89 22.27
N LEU A 101 -12.25 4.21 22.40
CA LEU A 101 -11.01 4.98 22.44
C LEU A 101 -10.50 5.00 23.88
N LYS A 102 -9.39 4.30 24.11
CA LYS A 102 -8.74 4.23 25.42
C LYS A 102 -7.95 5.51 25.73
N SER A 103 -7.13 5.48 26.79
CA SER A 103 -6.38 6.66 27.24
C SER A 103 -5.24 7.06 26.30
N GLU A 104 -4.74 6.13 25.47
CA GLU A 104 -3.67 6.36 24.51
C GLU A 104 -4.13 6.00 23.10
N VAL A 105 -3.70 6.78 22.11
CA VAL A 105 -3.97 6.51 20.69
C VAL A 105 -2.72 6.77 19.86
N ALA A 106 -2.46 5.91 18.89
CA ALA A 106 -1.46 6.15 17.86
C ALA A 106 -2.16 6.23 16.50
N VAL A 107 -1.80 7.23 15.70
CA VAL A 107 -2.38 7.45 14.37
C VAL A 107 -1.27 7.47 13.34
N ILE A 108 -1.35 6.57 12.36
CA ILE A 108 -0.53 6.63 11.16
C ILE A 108 -1.37 7.36 10.10
N SER A 109 -0.89 8.51 9.66
CA SER A 109 -1.52 9.32 8.63
C SER A 109 -0.76 9.18 7.32
N ILE A 110 -1.40 8.54 6.33
CA ILE A 110 -0.89 8.42 4.97
C ILE A 110 -1.57 9.49 4.09
N PRO A 111 -0.80 10.40 3.49
CA PRO A 111 -1.36 11.54 2.77
C PRO A 111 -2.04 11.13 1.45
N ARG A 112 -2.95 11.99 0.97
CA ARG A 112 -3.73 11.76 -0.26
C ARG A 112 -2.90 11.59 -1.52
N GLY A 113 -1.70 12.18 -1.57
CA GLY A 113 -0.78 11.98 -2.69
C GLY A 113 -0.40 10.52 -2.91
N VAL A 114 -0.40 9.72 -1.83
CA VAL A 114 0.03 8.32 -1.85
C VAL A 114 -1.14 7.35 -1.65
N THR A 115 -2.26 7.79 -1.05
CA THR A 115 -3.48 6.97 -0.94
C THR A 115 -4.45 7.12 -2.11
N GLY A 116 -4.40 8.23 -2.84
CA GLY A 116 -5.35 8.51 -3.92
C GLY A 116 -6.78 8.70 -3.41
N THR A 117 -7.72 7.89 -3.91
CA THR A 117 -9.14 7.93 -3.47
C THR A 117 -9.36 7.14 -2.18
N HIS A 118 -8.75 5.97 -2.06
CA HIS A 118 -8.78 5.14 -0.85
C HIS A 118 -7.63 4.12 -0.85
N ILE A 119 -7.32 3.59 0.34
CA ILE A 119 -6.52 2.37 0.49
C ILE A 119 -7.41 1.16 0.15
N GLU A 120 -6.88 0.20 -0.59
CA GLU A 120 -7.60 -1.04 -0.91
C GLU A 120 -7.74 -1.92 0.34
N PRO A 121 -8.93 -2.43 0.67
CA PRO A 121 -9.13 -3.29 1.83
C PRO A 121 -8.26 -4.55 1.80
N LYS A 122 -7.84 -5.02 2.98
CA LYS A 122 -6.99 -6.19 3.20
C LYS A 122 -5.58 -6.05 2.62
N THR A 123 -5.14 -4.83 2.33
CA THR A 123 -3.79 -4.58 1.76
C THR A 123 -2.85 -3.87 2.72
N PHE A 124 -3.40 -3.22 3.74
CA PHE A 124 -2.60 -2.53 4.74
C PHE A 124 -1.95 -3.54 5.69
N SER A 125 -0.65 -3.35 5.91
CA SER A 125 0.12 -4.09 6.89
C SER A 125 1.22 -3.20 7.45
N PHE A 126 1.39 -3.30 8.76
CA PHE A 126 2.41 -2.63 9.52
C PHE A 126 3.33 -3.67 10.17
N ARG A 127 4.63 -3.48 10.00
CA ARG A 127 5.67 -4.28 10.63
C ARG A 127 6.69 -3.32 11.25
N PRO A 128 7.10 -3.50 12.51
CA PRO A 128 8.28 -2.83 13.01
C PRO A 128 9.52 -3.37 12.28
N LEU A 129 10.42 -2.47 11.89
CA LEU A 129 11.74 -2.83 11.40
C LEU A 129 12.61 -3.20 12.59
N ILE A 130 13.26 -4.36 12.51
CA ILE A 130 14.14 -4.90 13.54
C ILE A 130 15.51 -5.14 12.90
N GLU A 131 16.55 -4.56 13.49
CA GLU A 131 17.94 -4.76 13.14
C GLU A 131 18.72 -5.21 14.37
N ALA A 132 19.89 -5.84 14.18
CA ALA A 132 20.72 -6.30 15.29
C ALA A 132 21.14 -5.14 16.23
N ASP A 133 21.30 -3.93 15.67
CA ASP A 133 21.65 -2.72 16.41
C ASP A 133 20.52 -2.20 17.32
N ASP A 134 19.27 -2.65 17.11
CA ASP A 134 18.13 -2.27 17.98
C ASP A 134 18.15 -3.03 19.31
N LYS A 135 18.96 -4.10 19.43
CA LYS A 135 19.09 -4.85 20.67
C LYS A 135 19.80 -3.98 21.72
N TYR A 136 19.09 -3.68 22.80
CA TYR A 136 19.66 -2.89 23.90
C TYR A 136 20.79 -3.64 24.63
N PHE A 137 20.75 -4.97 24.65
CA PHE A 137 21.78 -5.82 25.22
C PHE A 137 22.33 -6.78 24.16
N ALA A 138 23.62 -7.09 24.25
CA ALA A 138 24.19 -8.20 23.51
C ALA A 138 23.51 -9.50 23.95
N ASP A 139 23.32 -10.42 22.99
CA ASP A 139 22.89 -11.77 23.30
C ASP A 139 23.83 -12.34 24.37
N ASP A 140 23.26 -13.09 25.32
CA ASP A 140 23.98 -13.79 26.40
C ASP A 140 24.23 -12.98 27.67
N TYR A 141 23.82 -11.71 27.71
CA TYR A 141 24.09 -10.82 28.84
C TYR A 141 23.42 -11.28 30.15
N CYS A 142 22.22 -11.87 30.06
CA CYS A 142 21.44 -12.33 31.22
C CYS A 142 20.81 -13.71 30.96
N LYS A 143 21.59 -14.78 30.79
CA LYS A 143 21.02 -16.10 30.48
C LYS A 143 20.54 -16.91 31.68
N HIS A 144 19.40 -17.57 31.48
CA HIS A 144 19.01 -18.69 32.33
C HIS A 144 20.03 -19.82 32.17
N ARG A 145 20.63 -20.24 33.28
CA ARG A 145 21.68 -21.26 33.28
C ARG A 145 21.26 -22.60 32.67
N HIS A 146 19.97 -22.93 32.69
CA HIS A 146 19.49 -24.24 32.26
C HIS A 146 18.81 -24.25 30.88
N SER A 147 18.11 -23.17 30.50
CA SER A 147 17.45 -23.09 29.20
C SER A 147 18.27 -22.36 28.14
N GLY A 148 19.36 -21.67 28.51
CA GLY A 148 20.19 -20.92 27.57
C GLY A 148 19.49 -19.73 26.92
N GLN A 149 18.30 -19.37 27.40
CA GLN A 149 17.53 -18.20 26.94
C GLN A 149 17.86 -16.99 27.82
N ASP A 150 17.88 -15.80 27.22
CA ASP A 150 18.01 -14.55 27.96
C ASP A 150 16.76 -14.33 28.85
N GLN A 151 16.99 -14.09 30.13
CA GLN A 151 15.95 -13.78 31.11
C GLN A 151 15.93 -12.28 31.39
N PHE A 152 14.73 -11.77 31.67
CA PHE A 152 14.48 -10.39 32.10
C PHE A 152 14.85 -9.31 31.06
N VAL A 153 14.99 -9.68 29.78
CA VAL A 153 15.26 -8.77 28.67
C VAL A 153 14.15 -8.90 27.63
N GLU A 154 13.44 -7.80 27.33
CA GLU A 154 12.55 -7.75 26.17
C GLU A 154 13.41 -7.81 24.90
N ASN A 155 13.28 -8.91 24.15
CA ASN A 155 13.92 -9.05 22.85
C ASN A 155 13.11 -8.26 21.80
N VAL A 156 13.78 -7.75 20.77
CA VAL A 156 13.23 -6.89 19.72
C VAL A 156 12.06 -7.52 18.95
N GLU A 157 11.90 -8.84 18.99
CA GLU A 157 10.81 -9.59 18.35
C GLU A 157 9.58 -9.85 19.25
N TYR A 158 9.60 -9.40 20.51
CA TYR A 158 8.59 -9.71 21.52
C TYR A 158 7.84 -8.45 22.00
N TRP A 159 7.14 -7.78 21.08
CA TRP A 159 6.40 -6.54 21.38
C TRP A 159 4.93 -6.82 21.72
N TYR A 160 4.35 -6.07 22.66
CA TYR A 160 2.93 -6.18 23.03
C TYR A 160 2.48 -7.55 23.58
N GLY A 161 3.41 -8.35 24.09
CA GLY A 161 3.18 -9.74 24.47
C GLY A 161 3.19 -10.72 23.30
N SER A 162 3.68 -10.29 22.12
CA SER A 162 3.89 -11.16 20.97
C SER A 162 5.08 -12.09 21.16
N ASN A 163 5.14 -13.11 20.34
CA ASN A 163 6.28 -13.98 20.16
C ASN A 163 6.35 -14.46 18.70
N PRO A 164 7.55 -14.86 18.22
CA PRO A 164 7.67 -15.62 17.00
C PRO A 164 6.79 -16.87 17.05
N LEU A 165 6.22 -17.25 15.90
CA LEU A 165 5.50 -18.51 15.81
C LEU A 165 6.52 -19.65 15.79
N ASP A 166 6.31 -20.62 16.67
CA ASP A 166 7.14 -21.79 16.82
C ASP A 166 6.25 -23.03 16.75
N ASP A 167 6.40 -23.76 15.65
CA ASP A 167 5.69 -25.00 15.32
C ASP A 167 6.60 -26.23 15.46
N VAL A 168 7.80 -26.06 16.02
CA VAL A 168 8.77 -27.15 16.17
C VAL A 168 8.30 -28.12 17.25
N ASP A 169 8.30 -29.41 16.90
CA ASP A 169 8.15 -30.49 17.86
C ASP A 169 9.47 -30.67 18.62
N TYR A 170 9.43 -30.43 19.93
CA TYR A 170 10.59 -30.54 20.81
C TYR A 170 10.87 -31.98 21.26
N ALA A 171 10.01 -32.93 20.92
CA ALA A 171 10.24 -34.35 21.15
C ALA A 171 11.04 -34.95 19.98
N ILE A 172 12.25 -35.44 20.27
CA ILE A 172 12.99 -36.33 19.37
C ILE A 172 12.66 -37.75 19.85
N ASP A 173 12.25 -38.63 18.94
CA ASP A 173 11.99 -40.05 19.25
C ASP A 173 13.30 -40.72 19.72
N GLU A 174 13.52 -40.69 21.02
CA GLU A 174 14.57 -41.45 21.69
C GLU A 174 14.05 -42.87 21.91
N SER A 175 14.35 -43.73 20.93
CA SER A 175 13.84 -45.10 20.74
C SER A 175 13.82 -46.04 21.96
N ASN A 176 14.37 -45.65 23.11
CA ASN A 176 14.70 -46.55 24.22
C ASN A 176 14.06 -46.22 25.57
N PHE A 177 13.35 -45.09 25.79
CA PHE A 177 12.88 -44.80 27.16
C PHE A 177 11.47 -44.23 27.36
N VAL A 178 10.70 -43.92 26.31
CA VAL A 178 9.28 -43.59 26.45
C VAL A 178 8.50 -44.20 25.30
N THR A 179 7.55 -45.08 25.61
CA THR A 179 6.55 -45.48 24.61
C THR A 179 5.61 -44.30 24.40
N GLU A 180 5.92 -43.46 23.41
CA GLU A 180 5.08 -42.31 23.06
C GLU A 180 3.84 -42.72 22.26
N SER A 181 3.75 -43.97 21.81
CA SER A 181 2.55 -44.50 21.14
C SER A 181 1.46 -44.82 22.18
N VAL A 182 0.43 -43.98 22.23
CA VAL A 182 -0.83 -44.27 22.91
C VAL A 182 -1.47 -45.54 22.35
N ALA A 183 -2.10 -46.33 23.22
CA ALA A 183 -3.03 -47.38 22.80
C ALA A 183 -4.17 -46.77 21.97
N PRO A 184 -4.79 -47.52 21.03
CA PRO A 184 -5.87 -47.00 20.20
C PRO A 184 -7.06 -46.54 21.06
N GLY A 185 -7.26 -45.23 21.21
CA GLY A 185 -8.43 -44.66 21.90
C GLY A 185 -8.17 -43.44 22.80
N ASP A 186 -6.92 -43.13 23.16
CA ASP A 186 -6.60 -42.01 24.06
C ASP A 186 -6.01 -40.79 23.32
N HIS A 187 -6.51 -39.60 23.64
CA HIS A 187 -6.30 -38.35 22.90
C HIS A 187 -5.25 -37.38 23.49
N TYR A 188 -4.30 -37.82 24.33
CA TYR A 188 -3.34 -36.87 24.91
C TYR A 188 -1.93 -37.47 25.06
N GLN A 189 -1.05 -37.12 24.11
CA GLN A 189 0.40 -37.08 24.35
C GLN A 189 0.72 -35.77 25.09
N TYR A 190 1.74 -35.80 25.97
CA TYR A 190 2.29 -34.63 26.66
C TYR A 190 3.04 -33.71 25.67
N VAL A 191 2.30 -33.06 24.77
CA VAL A 191 2.82 -32.00 23.91
C VAL A 191 2.19 -30.69 24.39
N ASP A 192 2.86 -29.97 25.28
CA ASP A 192 2.42 -28.63 25.66
C ASP A 192 2.99 -27.61 24.66
N ILE A 193 2.50 -27.66 23.42
CA ILE A 193 2.79 -26.61 22.43
C ILE A 193 2.26 -25.31 23.04
N ASN A 194 3.10 -24.28 23.17
CA ASN A 194 2.67 -23.00 23.70
C ASN A 194 1.52 -22.45 22.83
N ARG A 195 0.29 -22.47 23.35
CA ARG A 195 -0.90 -22.00 22.62
C ARG A 195 -1.13 -20.51 22.73
N LYS A 196 -0.26 -19.79 23.44
CA LYS A 196 -0.30 -18.34 23.62
C LYS A 196 0.69 -17.64 22.69
N GLN A 197 0.71 -18.05 21.43
CA GLN A 197 1.56 -17.41 20.43
C GLN A 197 0.81 -16.36 19.60
N GLN A 198 1.45 -15.25 19.26
CA GLN A 198 0.88 -14.20 18.42
C GLN A 198 2.01 -13.35 17.82
N ARG A 199 1.94 -13.02 16.52
CA ARG A 199 2.96 -12.16 15.89
C ARG A 199 2.71 -10.69 16.24
N PHE A 200 3.77 -9.89 16.24
CA PHE A 200 3.70 -8.44 16.48
C PHE A 200 3.24 -7.62 15.25
N GLU A 201 3.13 -8.23 14.07
CA GLU A 201 2.71 -7.52 12.85
C GLU A 201 1.22 -7.16 12.93
N ILE A 202 0.88 -5.92 12.56
CA ILE A 202 -0.52 -5.47 12.50
C ILE A 202 -0.99 -5.56 11.05
N ILE A 203 -2.09 -6.26 10.81
CA ILE A 203 -2.67 -6.47 9.49
C ILE A 203 -4.12 -6.00 9.46
N ASP A 204 -4.54 -5.55 8.29
CA ASP A 204 -5.93 -5.23 7.99
C ASP A 204 -6.73 -6.49 7.64
N ASP A 205 -7.92 -6.61 8.22
CA ASP A 205 -8.84 -7.71 7.98
C ASP A 205 -9.68 -7.55 6.69
N GLY A 206 -9.72 -6.34 6.12
CA GLY A 206 -10.51 -5.98 4.95
C GLY A 206 -11.89 -5.41 5.25
N GLU A 207 -12.30 -5.38 6.52
CA GLU A 207 -13.56 -4.78 7.00
C GLU A 207 -13.31 -3.50 7.81
N GLY A 208 -12.03 -3.12 7.92
CA GLY A 208 -11.58 -1.87 8.52
C GLY A 208 -11.08 -2.02 9.95
N ALA A 209 -10.96 -3.25 10.46
CA ALA A 209 -10.35 -3.51 11.75
C ALA A 209 -8.89 -3.99 11.58
N LEU A 210 -8.02 -3.45 12.41
CA LEU A 210 -6.61 -3.82 12.48
C LEU A 210 -6.42 -4.88 13.55
N ILE A 211 -5.78 -5.98 13.17
CA ILE A 211 -5.55 -7.13 14.05
C ILE A 211 -4.08 -7.48 14.11
N LEU A 212 -3.66 -8.14 15.18
CA LEU A 212 -2.36 -8.79 15.23
C LEU A 212 -2.36 -10.04 14.35
N SER A 213 -1.30 -10.20 13.56
CA SER A 213 -1.12 -11.30 12.63
C SER A 213 -0.90 -12.63 13.38
N GLY A 214 -1.27 -13.73 12.72
CA GLY A 214 -1.07 -15.07 13.27
C GLY A 214 -2.06 -15.42 14.39
N ALA A 215 -3.22 -14.79 14.45
CA ALA A 215 -4.30 -15.19 15.35
C ALA A 215 -5.19 -16.30 14.73
N ASN A 216 -5.97 -16.98 15.58
CA ASN A 216 -6.97 -18.01 15.20
C ASN A 216 -6.42 -19.33 14.61
N HIS A 217 -5.19 -19.72 14.93
CA HIS A 217 -4.64 -21.06 14.69
C HIS A 217 -4.64 -21.92 15.98
N LEU A 218 -4.44 -23.24 15.85
CA LEU A 218 -4.45 -24.19 16.99
C LEU A 218 -3.45 -23.85 18.11
N TRP A 219 -2.37 -23.15 17.76
CA TRP A 219 -1.24 -22.86 18.65
C TRP A 219 -1.11 -21.36 18.97
N THR A 220 -2.12 -20.56 18.64
CA THR A 220 -2.04 -19.10 18.72
C THR A 220 -3.20 -18.51 19.51
N GLU A 221 -3.01 -17.31 20.04
CA GLU A 221 -4.06 -16.58 20.72
C GLU A 221 -5.26 -16.27 19.79
N PRO A 222 -6.47 -16.13 20.36
CA PRO A 222 -7.63 -15.69 19.59
C PRO A 222 -7.39 -14.30 18.98
N ARG A 223 -8.14 -14.01 17.92
CA ARG A 223 -8.12 -12.72 17.24
C ARG A 223 -8.23 -11.55 18.22
N ARG A 224 -7.14 -10.77 18.31
CA ARG A 224 -7.06 -9.52 19.06
C ARG A 224 -7.12 -8.34 18.09
N VAL A 225 -8.12 -7.50 18.26
CA VAL A 225 -8.27 -6.24 17.53
C VAL A 225 -7.48 -5.15 18.25
N VAL A 226 -6.65 -4.41 17.51
CA VAL A 226 -5.76 -3.38 18.04
C VAL A 226 -6.10 -1.97 17.56
N GLY A 227 -7.01 -1.85 16.60
CA GLY A 227 -7.41 -0.55 16.06
C GLY A 227 -8.29 -0.66 14.81
N ASP A 228 -8.43 0.46 14.11
CA ASP A 228 -9.24 0.60 12.90
C ASP A 228 -8.45 1.31 11.78
N ILE A 229 -8.81 1.04 10.53
CA ILE A 229 -8.31 1.77 9.36
C ILE A 229 -9.46 2.46 8.62
N ILE A 230 -9.24 3.74 8.33
CA ILE A 230 -10.16 4.60 7.59
C ILE A 230 -9.64 4.77 6.16
N TYR A 231 -10.09 3.90 5.26
CA TYR A 231 -9.54 3.74 3.91
C TYR A 231 -9.52 5.02 3.07
N ASN A 232 -10.62 5.78 3.06
CA ASN A 232 -10.75 7.01 2.27
C ASN A 232 -9.95 8.19 2.82
N LYS A 233 -9.58 8.16 4.11
CA LYS A 233 -8.77 9.21 4.75
C LYS A 233 -7.29 8.83 4.82
N GLY A 234 -6.96 7.56 4.59
CA GLY A 234 -5.59 7.07 4.71
C GLY A 234 -5.10 7.05 6.16
N LEU A 235 -6.01 6.88 7.12
CA LEU A 235 -5.67 6.90 8.54
C LEU A 235 -5.76 5.50 9.13
N ALA A 236 -4.70 5.01 9.75
CA ALA A 236 -4.73 3.85 10.62
C ALA A 236 -4.67 4.32 12.07
N ILE A 237 -5.67 3.99 12.87
CA ILE A 237 -5.85 4.42 14.25
C ILE A 237 -5.71 3.20 15.14
N ILE A 238 -4.73 3.21 16.04
CA ILE A 238 -4.47 2.14 17.00
C ILE A 238 -5.04 2.58 18.35
N THR A 239 -6.03 1.83 18.83
CA THR A 239 -6.78 2.12 20.06
C THR A 239 -6.32 1.27 21.25
N ASP A 240 -5.62 0.16 21.01
CA ASP A 240 -5.00 -0.62 22.08
C ASP A 240 -3.82 0.15 22.69
N GLU A 241 -3.86 0.42 24.00
CA GLU A 241 -2.87 1.29 24.69
C GLU A 241 -1.44 0.74 24.57
N THR A 242 -1.26 -0.56 24.77
CA THR A 242 0.07 -1.19 24.67
C THR A 242 0.58 -1.09 23.23
N ALA A 243 -0.26 -1.44 22.25
CA ALA A 243 0.05 -1.31 20.82
C ALA A 243 0.42 0.13 20.42
N ALA A 244 -0.40 1.10 20.84
CA ALA A 244 -0.23 2.51 20.55
C ALA A 244 1.06 3.07 21.15
N ARG A 245 1.41 2.65 22.38
CA ARG A 245 2.61 3.13 23.07
C ARG A 245 3.89 2.74 22.37
N TYR A 246 4.10 1.46 22.05
CA TYR A 246 5.35 1.11 21.35
C TYR A 246 5.33 1.61 19.90
N LEU A 247 4.19 1.61 19.22
CA LEU A 247 4.13 2.13 17.85
C LEU A 247 4.55 3.60 17.81
N SER A 248 4.04 4.43 18.71
CA SER A 248 4.34 5.87 18.71
C SER A 248 5.69 6.26 19.33
N THR A 249 6.28 5.39 20.16
CA THR A 249 7.48 5.73 20.95
C THR A 249 8.74 5.01 20.48
N TYR A 250 8.64 3.74 20.11
CA TYR A 250 9.79 2.87 19.86
C TYR A 250 9.85 2.33 18.43
N SER A 251 8.73 2.33 17.70
CA SER A 251 8.68 1.68 16.39
C SER A 251 9.33 2.47 15.27
N ARG A 252 10.25 1.82 14.56
CA ARG A 252 10.60 2.16 13.18
C ARG A 252 9.63 1.45 12.24
N HIS A 253 8.87 2.22 11.46
CA HIS A 253 7.74 1.65 10.72
C HIS A 253 8.19 1.04 9.38
N LYS A 254 7.67 -0.14 9.08
CA LYS A 254 7.63 -0.70 7.73
C LYS A 254 6.16 -0.87 7.34
N LEU A 255 5.66 0.08 6.56
CA LEU A 255 4.28 0.14 6.11
C LEU A 255 4.17 -0.40 4.69
N ARG A 256 3.14 -1.19 4.43
CA ARG A 256 2.79 -1.64 3.08
C ARG A 256 1.29 -1.52 2.89
N TRP A 257 0.87 -0.95 1.77
CA TRP A 257 -0.54 -0.79 1.40
C TRP A 257 -0.68 -0.71 -0.12
N LYS A 258 -1.90 -0.89 -0.63
CA LYS A 258 -2.24 -0.59 -2.02
C LYS A 258 -3.17 0.61 -2.08
N SER A 259 -2.83 1.60 -2.89
CA SER A 259 -3.65 2.78 -3.13
C SER A 259 -4.52 2.60 -4.36
N ASN A 260 -5.70 3.21 -4.37
CA ASN A 260 -6.50 3.41 -5.56
C ASN A 260 -6.25 4.82 -6.12
N GLN A 261 -5.66 4.91 -7.31
CA GLN A 261 -5.44 6.18 -8.01
C GLN A 261 -6.24 6.20 -9.31
N PRO A 262 -7.15 7.18 -9.50
CA PRO A 262 -7.81 7.38 -10.78
C PRO A 262 -6.79 7.92 -11.78
N ILE A 263 -6.63 7.23 -12.90
CA ILE A 263 -5.81 7.67 -14.02
C ILE A 263 -6.76 8.14 -15.12
N TYR A 264 -6.49 9.34 -15.64
CA TYR A 264 -7.24 9.87 -16.77
C TYR A 264 -6.45 9.58 -18.05
N THR A 265 -7.04 8.78 -18.92
CA THR A 265 -6.46 8.44 -20.22
C THR A 265 -7.12 9.25 -21.31
N TYR A 266 -6.34 10.05 -22.02
CA TYR A 266 -6.75 10.64 -23.28
C TYR A 266 -6.58 9.61 -24.40
N ASN A 267 -7.69 9.21 -25.00
CA ASN A 267 -7.72 8.32 -26.15
C ASN A 267 -7.87 9.16 -27.41
N VAL A 268 -6.91 9.03 -28.33
CA VAL A 268 -6.87 9.74 -29.61
C VAL A 268 -6.83 8.73 -30.74
N ASN A 269 -7.90 8.67 -31.53
CA ASN A 269 -7.99 7.84 -32.71
C ASN A 269 -7.54 8.61 -33.95
N CYS A 270 -6.31 8.34 -34.40
CA CYS A 270 -5.78 8.90 -35.62
C CYS A 270 -6.08 7.95 -36.79
N THR A 271 -7.13 8.23 -37.55
CA THR A 271 -7.46 7.47 -38.77
C THR A 271 -6.63 8.00 -39.94
N VAL A 272 -6.06 7.10 -40.72
CA VAL A 272 -5.30 7.36 -41.94
C VAL A 272 -6.02 6.62 -43.06
N LYS A 273 -6.54 7.37 -44.03
CA LYS A 273 -7.25 6.78 -45.17
C LYS A 273 -6.29 6.13 -46.15
N ASP A 274 -6.77 5.18 -46.93
CA ASP A 274 -6.04 4.54 -48.04
C ASP A 274 -5.36 5.56 -48.98
N SER A 275 -6.02 6.69 -49.25
CA SER A 275 -5.63 7.76 -50.16
C SER A 275 -4.66 8.78 -49.56
N GLU A 276 -4.46 8.78 -48.24
CA GLU A 276 -3.62 9.76 -47.54
C GLU A 276 -2.23 9.20 -47.21
N TYR A 277 -1.17 10.02 -47.26
CA TYR A 277 0.18 9.64 -46.80
C TYR A 277 0.79 8.43 -47.54
N ASN A 278 0.53 8.30 -48.84
CA ASN A 278 1.12 7.26 -49.70
C ASN A 278 2.55 7.56 -50.16
N PHE A 279 3.13 8.69 -49.74
CA PHE A 279 4.49 9.10 -50.09
C PHE A 279 5.33 9.32 -48.84
N THR A 280 6.63 9.05 -48.96
CA THR A 280 7.60 9.34 -47.90
C THR A 280 8.17 10.74 -48.06
N TYR A 281 8.39 11.43 -46.94
CA TYR A 281 9.10 12.70 -46.91
C TYR A 281 10.55 12.52 -46.43
N ASN A 282 11.10 11.31 -46.48
CA ASN A 282 12.50 11.07 -46.18
C ASN A 282 13.38 11.70 -47.26
N ARG A 283 14.45 12.40 -46.86
CA ARG A 283 15.38 13.07 -47.79
C ARG A 283 16.07 12.09 -48.73
N THR A 284 16.25 10.84 -48.31
CA THR A 284 16.83 9.77 -49.15
C THR A 284 15.88 9.28 -50.26
N ALA A 285 14.61 9.72 -50.27
CA ALA A 285 13.67 9.44 -51.35
C ALA A 285 13.84 10.39 -52.55
N LEU A 286 14.73 11.37 -52.43
CA LEU A 286 15.11 12.28 -53.50
C LEU A 286 16.49 11.86 -54.01
N SER A 287 16.66 11.87 -55.33
CA SER A 287 17.90 11.62 -56.03
C SER A 287 18.37 12.88 -56.77
N GLY A 288 19.67 12.95 -57.02
CA GLY A 288 20.28 14.07 -57.75
C GLY A 288 20.36 15.38 -56.96
N SER A 289 21.00 16.36 -57.57
CA SER A 289 21.21 17.71 -57.02
C SER A 289 20.02 18.66 -57.24
N LEU A 290 19.07 18.27 -58.10
CA LEU A 290 17.87 19.06 -58.46
C LEU A 290 16.58 18.62 -57.72
N GLY A 291 16.65 17.58 -56.89
CA GLY A 291 15.51 17.12 -56.08
C GLY A 291 14.52 16.22 -56.82
N ASP A 292 14.98 15.45 -57.80
CA ASP A 292 14.14 14.47 -58.51
C ASP A 292 13.75 13.32 -57.57
N ILE A 293 12.52 12.82 -57.68
CA ILE A 293 12.06 11.68 -56.88
C ILE A 293 12.78 10.42 -57.35
N ASP A 294 13.38 9.67 -56.41
CA ASP A 294 14.13 8.45 -56.70
C ASP A 294 13.20 7.35 -57.26
N ASN A 295 13.73 6.54 -58.18
CA ASN A 295 12.95 5.58 -58.96
C ASN A 295 12.31 4.49 -58.09
N ASN A 296 12.92 4.16 -56.95
CA ASN A 296 12.41 3.24 -55.94
C ASN A 296 11.13 3.72 -55.21
N VAL A 297 10.90 5.05 -55.14
CA VAL A 297 9.72 5.65 -54.50
C VAL A 297 8.65 6.05 -55.53
N LYS A 298 9.02 6.10 -56.81
CA LYS A 298 8.13 6.44 -57.93
C LYS A 298 7.19 5.31 -58.35
N ASP A 299 7.47 4.07 -57.93
CA ASP A 299 6.63 2.92 -58.26
C ASP A 299 5.25 3.02 -57.56
N LYS A 300 4.21 2.60 -58.27
CA LYS A 300 2.83 2.50 -57.77
C LYS A 300 2.71 1.55 -56.58
N ASN A 301 3.63 0.60 -56.44
CA ASN A 301 3.69 -0.35 -55.33
C ASN A 301 4.45 0.17 -54.10
N PHE A 302 4.94 1.41 -54.12
CA PHE A 302 5.66 1.98 -52.98
C PHE A 302 4.73 2.18 -51.78
N THR A 303 5.07 1.54 -50.67
CA THR A 303 4.33 1.61 -49.40
C THR A 303 5.21 2.25 -48.32
N PRO A 304 4.91 3.47 -47.87
CA PRO A 304 5.69 4.09 -46.80
C PRO A 304 5.43 3.41 -45.45
N TYR A 305 6.41 3.52 -44.55
CA TYR A 305 6.29 3.06 -43.17
C TYR A 305 6.00 4.24 -42.23
N ILE A 306 5.04 4.03 -41.34
CA ILE A 306 4.69 4.96 -40.27
C ILE A 306 5.44 4.52 -39.02
N THR A 307 6.30 5.39 -38.48
CA THR A 307 7.16 5.12 -37.31
C THR A 307 6.79 5.96 -36.10
N THR A 308 6.14 7.10 -36.32
CA THR A 308 5.88 8.09 -35.27
C THR A 308 4.62 8.88 -35.60
N VAL A 309 3.78 9.08 -34.59
CA VAL A 309 2.58 9.93 -34.64
C VAL A 309 2.80 11.10 -33.71
N GLY A 310 2.84 12.32 -34.25
CA GLY A 310 2.92 13.56 -33.48
C GLY A 310 1.54 14.18 -33.31
N LEU A 311 1.18 14.53 -32.07
CA LEU A 311 -0.06 15.22 -31.74
C LEU A 311 0.21 16.71 -31.54
N TYR A 312 -0.51 17.56 -32.27
CA TYR A 312 -0.32 19.01 -32.26
C TYR A 312 -1.60 19.71 -31.81
N ASN A 313 -1.46 20.86 -31.14
CA ASN A 313 -2.59 21.72 -30.81
C ASN A 313 -3.00 22.62 -31.99
N SER A 314 -4.05 23.43 -31.80
CA SER A 314 -4.54 24.37 -32.81
C SER A 314 -3.56 25.50 -33.16
N ALA A 315 -2.55 25.75 -32.32
CA ALA A 315 -1.48 26.70 -32.55
C ALA A 315 -0.23 26.05 -33.18
N ASN A 316 -0.34 24.83 -33.71
CA ASN A 316 0.76 24.04 -34.29
C ASN A 316 1.91 23.72 -33.32
N GLN A 317 1.66 23.73 -32.01
CA GLN A 317 2.63 23.30 -31.01
C GLN A 317 2.48 21.79 -30.78
N LEU A 318 3.62 21.09 -30.71
CA LEU A 318 3.68 19.66 -30.45
C LEU A 318 3.32 19.39 -28.98
N LEU A 319 2.29 18.58 -28.75
CA LEU A 319 1.84 18.18 -27.42
C LEU A 319 2.44 16.84 -26.99
N ALA A 320 2.46 15.85 -27.90
CA ALA A 320 2.93 14.50 -27.59
C ALA A 320 3.46 13.80 -28.85
N VAL A 321 4.35 12.82 -28.65
CA VAL A 321 4.93 12.00 -29.71
C VAL A 321 4.77 10.53 -29.35
N ALA A 322 3.97 9.80 -30.11
CA ALA A 322 3.85 8.36 -29.99
C ALA A 322 4.77 7.68 -31.01
N LYS A 323 5.73 6.87 -30.52
CA LYS A 323 6.58 6.03 -31.38
C LYS A 323 6.04 4.63 -31.41
N THR A 324 6.03 4.01 -32.59
CA THR A 324 5.69 2.60 -32.72
C THR A 324 6.90 1.74 -32.32
N ASN A 325 6.66 0.57 -31.73
CA ASN A 325 7.74 -0.38 -31.37
C ASN A 325 8.49 -0.92 -32.61
N ARG A 326 7.81 -0.97 -33.75
CA ARG A 326 8.35 -1.30 -35.07
C ARG A 326 7.72 -0.39 -36.12
N PRO A 327 8.41 -0.07 -37.24
CA PRO A 327 7.79 0.63 -38.36
C PRO A 327 6.57 -0.14 -38.87
N ILE A 328 5.44 0.53 -39.01
CA ILE A 328 4.19 -0.08 -39.49
C ILE A 328 4.02 0.29 -40.96
N GLN A 329 3.98 -0.71 -41.84
CA GLN A 329 3.76 -0.50 -43.27
C GLN A 329 2.34 0.01 -43.51
N LYS A 330 2.22 1.07 -44.32
CA LYS A 330 0.92 1.59 -44.74
C LYS A 330 0.32 0.68 -45.82
N THR A 331 -0.97 0.38 -45.69
CA THR A 331 -1.76 -0.37 -46.68
C THR A 331 -2.41 0.56 -47.73
N HIS A 332 -2.51 0.09 -48.97
CA HIS A 332 -3.10 0.86 -50.09
C HIS A 332 -4.61 0.68 -50.26
N HIS A 333 -5.20 -0.35 -49.65
CA HIS A 333 -6.59 -0.75 -49.92
C HIS A 333 -7.45 -0.77 -48.66
N THR A 334 -6.89 -0.39 -47.52
CA THR A 334 -7.56 -0.43 -46.23
C THR A 334 -7.16 0.76 -45.40
N ASP A 335 -8.14 1.35 -44.72
CA ASP A 335 -7.91 2.41 -43.76
C ASP A 335 -7.21 1.87 -42.52
N MET A 336 -6.28 2.65 -41.97
CA MET A 336 -5.55 2.30 -40.75
C MET A 336 -5.92 3.27 -39.64
N THR A 337 -6.12 2.77 -38.43
CA THR A 337 -6.38 3.61 -37.25
C THR A 337 -5.30 3.39 -36.21
N PHE A 338 -4.62 4.48 -35.84
CA PHE A 338 -3.67 4.50 -34.73
C PHE A 338 -4.40 5.01 -33.49
N ALA A 339 -4.66 4.10 -32.55
CA ALA A 339 -5.20 4.45 -31.24
C ALA A 339 -4.03 4.84 -30.32
N VAL A 340 -3.91 6.13 -30.03
CA VAL A 340 -2.90 6.68 -29.11
C VAL A 340 -3.57 6.90 -27.76
N LYS A 341 -3.00 6.30 -26.71
CA LYS A 341 -3.44 6.48 -25.32
C LYS A 341 -2.38 7.27 -24.56
N ILE A 342 -2.81 8.30 -23.85
CA ILE A 342 -1.95 9.14 -23.01
C ILE A 342 -2.51 9.11 -21.61
N ASP A 343 -1.78 8.49 -20.69
CA ASP A 343 -2.11 8.44 -19.27
C ASP A 343 -1.48 9.66 -18.59
N ILE A 344 -2.30 10.41 -17.83
CA ILE A 344 -1.89 11.62 -17.09
C ILE A 344 -2.27 11.48 -15.62
#